data_AF-A0A4Y2J3T6-F1
#
_entry.id   AF-A0A4Y2J3T6-F1
#
_cell.length_a   1.000
_cell.length_b   1.000
_cell.length_c   1.000
_cell.angle_alpha   90.00
_cell.angle_beta   90.00
_cell.angle_gamma   90.00
#
_symmetry.space_group_name_H-M   'P 1'
#
loop_
_entity.id
_entity.type
_entity.pdbx_description
1 polymer ?
#
loop_
_entity_poly.entity_id
_entity_poly.type
_entity_poly.pdbx_seq_one_letter_code
_entity_poly.pdbx_strand_id
1 'polypeptide(L)'
;PVVIKAKIFLQKLWLLNLKWDDPLSSKEAEEWLQFSTALQNVNDIEVDRCILLPKPDLIEIHGFANAGKAAYGAAVYCKSRSRSGEVTLKLTASKFRVSPRKRLTIPKLELCAAVLLAKLVTRVISALKLDITSTFL
;
A
#
# COMPACT_ATOMS: atom_id res chain seq x y z
N PRO A 1 -4.48 3.10 0.42
CA PRO A 1 -5.10 1.86 -0.11
C PRO A 1 -6.48 2.07 -0.80
N VAL A 2 -6.68 3.20 -1.51
CA VAL A 2 -7.95 3.50 -2.21
C VAL A 2 -7.89 2.99 -3.65
N VAL A 3 -6.83 3.35 -4.37
CA VAL A 3 -6.62 3.03 -5.80
C VAL A 3 -6.63 1.52 -6.09
N ILE A 4 -6.21 0.67 -5.14
CA ILE A 4 -6.18 -0.78 -5.37
C ILE A 4 -7.58 -1.38 -5.53
N LYS A 5 -8.60 -0.84 -4.85
CA LYS A 5 -9.99 -1.29 -4.98
C LYS A 5 -10.50 -1.06 -6.40
N ALA A 6 -10.31 0.15 -6.93
CA ALA A 6 -10.64 0.47 -8.32
C ALA A 6 -9.91 -0.44 -9.32
N LYS A 7 -8.62 -0.73 -9.08
CA LYS A 7 -7.84 -1.61 -9.97
C LYS A 7 -8.32 -3.06 -9.93
N ILE A 8 -8.72 -3.57 -8.76
CA ILE A 8 -9.32 -4.91 -8.63
C ILE A 8 -10.66 -4.93 -9.37
N PHE A 9 -11.49 -3.91 -9.23
CA PHE A 9 -12.76 -3.78 -9.95
C PHE A 9 -12.55 -3.78 -11.47
N LEU A 10 -11.58 -3.01 -11.97
CA LEU A 10 -11.25 -3.00 -13.40
C LEU A 10 -10.80 -4.38 -13.89
N GLN A 11 -9.98 -5.10 -13.12
CA GLN A 11 -9.60 -6.48 -13.45
C GLN A 11 -10.81 -7.42 -13.48
N LYS A 12 -11.79 -7.23 -12.58
CA LYS A 12 -13.05 -7.97 -12.58
C LYS A 12 -13.84 -7.72 -13.87
N LEU A 13 -13.99 -6.46 -14.32
CA LEU A 13 -14.67 -6.14 -15.57
C LEU A 13 -14.01 -6.81 -16.79
N TRP A 14 -12.68 -6.83 -16.83
CA TRP A 14 -11.96 -7.54 -17.90
C TRP A 14 -12.26 -9.04 -17.90
N LEU A 15 -12.52 -9.66 -16.75
CA LEU A 15 -12.88 -11.08 -16.65
C LEU A 15 -14.30 -11.36 -17.14
N LEU A 16 -15.18 -10.35 -17.10
CA LEU A 16 -16.53 -10.41 -17.68
C LEU A 16 -16.52 -10.23 -19.22
N ASN A 17 -15.35 -9.91 -19.80
CA ASN A 17 -15.15 -9.74 -21.25
C ASN A 17 -16.07 -8.67 -21.88
N LEU A 18 -16.37 -7.61 -21.11
CA LEU A 18 -17.15 -6.47 -21.57
C LEU A 18 -16.33 -5.59 -22.51
N LYS A 19 -16.98 -5.06 -23.55
CA LYS A 19 -16.46 -3.95 -24.36
C LYS A 19 -16.58 -2.64 -23.58
N TRP A 20 -15.94 -1.60 -24.11
CA TRP A 20 -15.92 -0.28 -23.49
C TRP A 20 -17.31 0.34 -23.30
N ASP A 21 -18.19 0.14 -24.29
CA ASP A 21 -19.53 0.72 -24.32
C ASP A 21 -20.63 -0.22 -23.81
N ASP A 22 -20.25 -1.46 -23.41
CA ASP A 22 -21.23 -2.41 -22.90
C ASP A 22 -21.75 -1.94 -21.53
N PRO A 23 -23.08 -2.00 -21.29
CA PRO A 23 -23.63 -1.62 -20.00
C PRO A 23 -23.16 -2.58 -18.90
N LEU A 24 -22.85 -2.03 -17.73
CA LEU A 24 -22.61 -2.82 -16.53
C LEU A 24 -23.92 -3.49 -16.07
N SER A 25 -23.82 -4.69 -15.52
CA SER A 25 -24.95 -5.29 -14.80
C SER A 25 -25.28 -4.44 -13.56
N SER A 26 -26.51 -4.55 -13.07
CA SER A 26 -26.96 -3.83 -11.87
C SER A 26 -25.99 -4.01 -10.69
N LYS A 27 -25.43 -5.22 -10.53
CA LYS A 27 -24.48 -5.55 -9.46
C LYS A 27 -23.17 -4.77 -9.58
N GLU A 28 -22.54 -4.77 -10.77
CA GLU A 28 -21.28 -4.05 -10.98
C GLU A 28 -21.46 -2.54 -10.93
N ALA A 29 -22.59 -2.04 -11.44
CA ALA A 29 -22.94 -0.62 -11.38
C ALA A 29 -23.10 -0.15 -9.93
N GLU A 30 -23.81 -0.91 -9.10
CA GLU A 30 -23.97 -0.62 -7.68
C GLU A 30 -22.63 -0.64 -6.93
N GLU A 31 -21.80 -1.67 -7.15
CA GLU A 31 -20.46 -1.76 -6.56
C GLU A 31 -19.59 -0.55 -6.92
N TRP A 32 -19.62 -0.12 -8.18
CA TRP A 32 -18.89 1.07 -8.63
C TRP A 32 -19.43 2.35 -8.00
N LEU A 33 -20.75 2.50 -7.92
CA LEU A 33 -21.38 3.65 -7.29
C LEU A 33 -21.00 3.75 -5.81
N GLN A 34 -21.06 2.64 -5.08
CA GLN A 34 -20.62 2.58 -3.68
C GLN A 34 -19.16 3.00 -3.52
N PHE A 35 -18.27 2.49 -4.39
CA PHE A 35 -16.87 2.89 -4.39
C PHE A 35 -16.70 4.39 -4.68
N SER A 36 -17.38 4.90 -5.71
CA SER A 36 -17.32 6.30 -6.13
C SER A 36 -17.81 7.25 -5.05
N THR A 37 -18.93 6.94 -4.40
CA THR A 37 -19.45 7.75 -3.29
C THR A 37 -18.48 7.73 -2.11
N ALA A 38 -17.92 6.57 -1.77
CA ALA A 38 -16.94 6.45 -0.69
C ALA A 38 -15.61 7.19 -0.97
N LEU A 39 -15.32 7.61 -2.22
CA LEU A 39 -14.15 8.43 -2.51
C LEU A 39 -14.22 9.82 -1.87
N GLN A 40 -15.43 10.33 -1.58
CA GLN A 40 -15.58 11.62 -0.92
C GLN A 40 -14.92 11.62 0.46
N ASN A 41 -14.94 10.49 1.17
CA ASN A 41 -14.31 10.31 2.48
C ASN A 41 -12.77 10.45 2.43
N VAL A 42 -12.15 10.42 1.25
CA VAL A 42 -10.71 10.64 1.11
C VAL A 42 -10.34 12.09 1.42
N ASN A 43 -11.26 13.02 1.21
CA ASN A 43 -11.03 14.45 1.50
C ASN A 43 -10.86 14.71 3.00
N ASP A 44 -11.40 13.85 3.85
CA ASP A 44 -11.32 13.95 5.31
C ASP A 44 -10.06 13.28 5.88
N ILE A 45 -9.21 12.69 5.03
CA ILE A 45 -7.98 12.02 5.46
C ILE A 45 -6.86 13.04 5.62
N GLU A 46 -6.52 13.33 6.87
CA GLU A 46 -5.33 14.09 7.21
C GLU A 46 -4.13 13.17 7.43
N VAL A 47 -3.00 13.51 6.80
CA VAL A 47 -1.74 12.80 6.97
C VAL A 47 -0.66 13.79 7.36
N ASP A 48 -0.10 13.56 8.54
CA ASP A 48 1.05 14.30 9.01
C ASP A 48 2.24 14.11 8.07
N ARG A 49 2.75 15.21 7.50
CA ARG A 49 3.85 15.17 6.52
C ARG A 49 5.20 14.90 7.17
N CYS A 50 5.37 15.26 8.44
CA CYS A 50 6.62 15.03 9.14
C CYS A 50 6.67 13.58 9.65
N ILE A 51 7.58 12.79 9.10
CA ILE A 51 7.72 11.38 9.48
C ILE A 51 8.62 11.18 10.70
N LEU A 52 9.36 12.21 11.11
CA LEU A 52 10.32 12.18 12.22
C LEU A 52 9.89 13.10 13.36
N LEU A 53 10.26 12.72 14.57
CA LEU A 53 10.31 13.62 15.71
C LEU A 53 11.42 14.67 15.55
N PRO A 54 11.33 15.82 16.24
CA PRO A 54 12.43 16.78 16.31
C PRO A 54 13.67 16.16 16.97
N LYS A 55 14.83 16.24 16.30
CA LYS A 55 16.14 15.76 16.80
C LYS A 55 16.07 14.32 17.34
N PRO A 56 15.71 13.34 16.49
CA PRO A 56 15.60 11.96 16.93
C PRO A 56 16.98 11.40 17.28
N ASP A 57 17.06 10.57 18.31
CA ASP A 57 18.29 9.84 18.68
C ASP A 57 18.38 8.49 17.97
N LEU A 58 17.25 7.97 17.48
CA LEU A 58 17.14 6.70 16.79
C LEU A 58 16.08 6.77 15.69
N ILE A 59 16.45 6.22 14.52
CA ILE A 59 15.59 6.14 13.34
C ILE A 59 15.64 4.70 12.83
N GLU A 60 14.49 4.03 12.77
CA GLU A 60 14.37 2.67 12.27
C GLU A 60 13.37 2.60 11.12
N ILE A 61 13.63 1.70 10.17
CA ILE A 61 12.69 1.40 9.10
C ILE A 61 12.05 0.04 9.35
N HIS A 62 10.73 -0.02 9.30
CA HIS A 62 9.93 -1.23 9.51
C HIS A 62 9.12 -1.53 8.26
N GLY A 63 9.47 -2.62 7.59
CA GLY A 63 8.83 -3.13 6.41
C GLY A 63 7.79 -4.20 6.74
N PHE A 64 6.66 -4.17 6.05
CA PHE A 64 5.63 -5.20 6.15
C PHE A 64 5.18 -5.58 4.74
N ALA A 65 5.10 -6.88 4.47
CA ALA A 65 4.57 -7.43 3.24
C ALA A 65 3.29 -8.19 3.53
N ASN A 66 2.29 -8.06 2.66
CA ASN A 66 1.06 -8.84 2.75
C ASN A 66 0.59 -9.26 1.35
N ALA A 67 0.00 -10.45 1.25
CA ALA A 67 -0.52 -10.99 0.01
C ALA A 67 -1.88 -11.64 0.23
N GLY A 68 -2.79 -11.37 -0.71
CA GLY A 68 -4.10 -11.99 -0.79
C GLY A 68 -4.43 -12.38 -2.22
N LYS A 69 -5.54 -13.12 -2.38
CA LYS A 69 -5.97 -13.64 -3.70
C LYS A 69 -6.14 -12.53 -4.74
N ALA A 70 -6.67 -11.37 -4.34
CA ALA A 70 -6.96 -10.26 -5.25
C ALA A 70 -5.79 -9.29 -5.45
N ALA A 71 -4.93 -9.12 -4.45
CA ALA A 71 -3.80 -8.20 -4.50
C ALA A 71 -2.73 -8.55 -3.48
N TYR A 72 -1.53 -8.06 -3.72
CA TYR A 72 -0.41 -8.12 -2.77
C TYR A 72 0.25 -6.75 -2.68
N GLY A 73 0.96 -6.50 -1.58
CA GLY A 73 1.52 -5.19 -1.31
C GLY A 73 2.56 -5.19 -0.21
N ALA A 74 3.18 -4.03 -0.06
CA ALA A 74 4.16 -3.74 0.97
C ALA A 74 3.90 -2.34 1.54
N ALA A 75 4.15 -2.19 2.83
CA ALA A 75 4.12 -0.92 3.56
C ALA A 75 5.44 -0.75 4.31
N VAL A 76 5.92 0.48 4.37
CA VAL A 76 7.16 0.86 5.04
C VAL A 76 6.85 1.97 6.01
N TYR A 77 7.18 1.76 7.26
CA TYR A 77 7.02 2.71 8.35
C TYR A 77 8.39 3.20 8.81
N CYS A 78 8.46 4.48 9.16
CA CYS A 78 9.60 5.07 9.83
C CYS A 78 9.26 5.21 11.31
N LYS A 79 10.09 4.59 12.15
CA LYS A 79 10.05 4.78 13.59
C LYS A 79 11.12 5.79 13.97
N SER A 80 10.75 6.82 14.69
CA SER A 80 11.72 7.73 15.30
C SER A 80 11.52 7.77 16.81
N ARG A 81 12.62 7.85 17.53
CA ARG A 81 12.64 8.07 18.97
C ARG A 81 13.39 9.35 19.30
N SER A 82 12.94 10.08 20.32
CA SER A 82 13.65 11.23 20.88
C SER A 82 14.44 10.83 22.14
N ARG A 83 15.38 11.68 22.56
CA ARG A 83 16.14 11.47 23.80
C ARG A 83 15.27 11.45 25.07
N SER A 84 14.09 12.07 25.04
CA SER A 84 13.13 12.01 26.16
C SER A 84 12.34 10.70 26.20
N GLY A 85 12.54 9.80 25.22
CA GLY A 85 11.87 8.51 25.12
C GLY A 85 10.56 8.54 24.33
N GLU A 86 10.18 9.68 23.74
CA GLU A 86 9.02 9.77 22.86
C GLU A 86 9.28 8.94 21.60
N VAL A 87 8.29 8.14 21.17
CA VAL A 87 8.37 7.27 20.00
C VAL A 87 7.21 7.56 19.07
N THR A 88 7.50 7.71 17.78
CA THR A 88 6.49 7.79 16.73
C THR A 88 6.76 6.74 15.66
N LEU A 89 5.69 6.15 15.14
CA LEU A 89 5.73 5.26 13.98
C LEU A 89 4.80 5.82 12.91
N LYS A 90 5.34 6.22 11.77
CA LYS A 90 4.59 6.89 10.70
C LYS A 90 4.74 6.11 9.39
N LEU A 91 3.65 5.96 8.63
CA LEU A 91 3.70 5.33 7.31
C LEU A 91 4.47 6.23 6.35
N THR A 92 5.59 5.74 5.83
CA THR A 92 6.46 6.52 4.92
C THR A 92 6.16 6.22 3.46
N ALA A 93 5.96 4.94 3.13
CA ALA A 93 5.65 4.54 1.77
C ALA A 93 4.82 3.26 1.76
N SER A 94 4.02 3.09 0.72
CA SER A 94 3.33 1.83 0.46
C SER A 94 3.22 1.58 -1.03
N LYS A 95 3.20 0.30 -1.41
CA LYS A 95 3.01 -0.11 -2.80
C LYS A 95 2.14 -1.35 -2.85
N PHE A 96 1.14 -1.32 -3.73
CA PHE A 96 0.21 -2.42 -3.95
C PHE A 96 0.17 -2.79 -5.43
N ARG A 97 -0.07 -4.06 -5.70
CA ARG A 97 -0.25 -4.62 -7.05
C ARG A 97 -1.44 -5.56 -7.03
N VAL A 98 -2.25 -5.50 -8.09
CA VAL A 98 -3.32 -6.49 -8.30
C VAL A 98 -2.67 -7.82 -8.64
N SER A 99 -3.21 -8.91 -8.09
CA SER A 99 -2.71 -10.24 -8.38
C SER A 99 -2.87 -10.56 -9.87
N PRO A 100 -1.92 -11.29 -10.49
CA PRO A 100 -2.03 -11.65 -11.90
C PRO A 100 -3.31 -12.44 -12.19
N ARG A 101 -3.87 -12.29 -13.40
CA ARG A 101 -5.05 -13.06 -13.84
C ARG A 101 -4.78 -14.57 -13.85
N LYS A 102 -3.55 -14.96 -14.20
CA LYS A 102 -3.10 -16.35 -14.03
C LYS A 102 -3.03 -16.65 -12.54
N ARG A 103 -3.84 -17.60 -12.07
CA ARG A 103 -3.91 -17.98 -10.66
C ARG A 103 -2.52 -18.42 -10.16
N LEU A 104 -1.97 -17.64 -9.26
CA LEU A 104 -0.81 -18.00 -8.45
C LEU A 104 -1.30 -18.53 -7.10
N THR A 105 -0.50 -19.40 -6.49
CA THR A 105 -0.73 -19.85 -5.11
C THR A 105 -0.45 -18.69 -4.15
N ILE A 106 -1.06 -18.73 -2.96
CA ILE A 106 -0.83 -17.72 -1.91
C ILE A 106 0.67 -17.60 -1.58
N PRO A 107 1.43 -18.70 -1.38
CA PRO A 107 2.87 -18.59 -1.12
C PRO A 107 3.67 -17.87 -2.22
N LYS A 108 3.29 -18.03 -3.51
CA LYS A 108 3.94 -17.29 -4.61
C LYS A 108 3.62 -15.80 -4.56
N LEU A 109 2.42 -15.43 -4.13
CA LEU A 109 2.02 -14.03 -3.96
C LEU A 109 2.70 -13.41 -2.73
N GLU A 110 2.87 -14.15 -1.64
CA GLU A 110 3.66 -13.74 -0.47
C GLU A 110 5.11 -13.47 -0.86
N LEU A 111 5.73 -14.36 -1.65
CA LEU A 111 7.07 -14.13 -2.19
C LEU A 111 7.13 -12.85 -3.05
N CYS A 112 6.11 -12.62 -3.88
CA CYS A 112 6.00 -11.39 -4.67
C CYS A 112 5.86 -10.14 -3.79
N ALA A 113 5.12 -10.23 -2.68
CA ALA A 113 5.00 -9.15 -1.69
C ALA A 113 6.33 -8.88 -0.99
N ALA A 114 7.07 -9.93 -0.59
CA ALA A 114 8.40 -9.80 0.02
C ALA A 114 9.41 -9.15 -0.93
N VAL A 115 9.43 -9.56 -2.21
CA VAL A 115 10.28 -8.92 -3.24
C VAL A 115 9.88 -7.47 -3.46
N LEU A 116 8.57 -7.17 -3.43
CA LEU A 116 8.09 -5.79 -3.53
C LEU A 116 8.53 -4.95 -2.34
N LEU A 117 8.49 -5.52 -1.13
CA LEU A 117 8.93 -4.86 0.10
C LEU A 117 10.42 -4.56 0.06
N ALA A 118 11.27 -5.53 -0.28
CA ALA A 118 12.71 -5.34 -0.37
C ALA A 118 13.05 -4.16 -1.32
N LYS A 119 12.43 -4.14 -2.51
CA LYS A 119 12.59 -3.04 -3.47
C LYS A 119 12.08 -1.70 -2.95
N LEU A 120 10.98 -1.71 -2.21
CA LEU A 120 10.39 -0.49 -1.65
C LEU A 120 11.29 0.10 -0.56
N VAL A 121 11.79 -0.73 0.35
CA VAL A 121 12.69 -0.30 1.43
C VAL A 121 14.00 0.25 0.87
N THR A 122 14.65 -0.42 -0.09
CA THR A 122 15.87 0.13 -0.73
C THR A 122 15.62 1.52 -1.32
N ARG A 123 14.46 1.74 -1.95
CA ARG A 123 14.09 3.05 -2.50
C ARG A 123 13.84 4.10 -1.43
N VAL A 124 13.14 3.74 -0.35
CA VAL A 124 12.86 4.64 0.77
C VAL A 124 14.15 5.09 1.42
N ILE A 125 15.04 4.14 1.76
CA ILE A 125 16.35 4.43 2.36
C ILE A 125 17.15 5.40 1.47
N SER A 126 17.21 5.11 0.16
CA SER A 126 17.93 5.95 -0.80
C SER A 126 17.34 7.36 -0.94
N ALA A 127 16.01 7.49 -0.82
CA ALA A 127 15.32 8.77 -0.97
C ALA A 127 15.38 9.64 0.29
N LEU A 128 15.33 9.03 1.48
CA LEU A 128 15.31 9.75 2.75
C LEU A 128 16.66 10.39 3.08
N LYS A 129 17.79 9.76 2.70
CA LYS A 129 19.15 10.24 3.00
C LYS A 129 19.35 10.56 4.49
N LEU A 130 18.80 9.71 5.36
CA LEU A 130 18.91 9.81 6.81
C LEU A 130 19.88 8.75 7.33
N ASP A 131 20.46 9.02 8.50
CA ASP A 131 21.24 8.02 9.25
C ASP A 131 20.30 7.03 9.93
N ILE A 132 19.98 5.96 9.23
CA ILE A 132 19.07 4.91 9.70
C ILE A 132 19.84 3.95 10.60
N THR A 133 19.38 3.79 11.83
CA THR A 133 20.01 2.93 12.85
C THR A 133 19.80 1.45 12.54
N SER A 134 18.59 1.07 12.12
CA SER A 134 18.24 -0.33 11.86
C SER A 134 17.09 -0.45 10.86
N THR A 135 17.01 -1.60 10.19
CA THR A 135 15.93 -1.93 9.25
C THR A 135 15.40 -3.33 9.54
N PHE A 136 14.07 -3.44 9.67
CA PHE A 136 13.34 -4.68 9.92
C PHE A 136 12.38 -4.94 8.75
N LEU A 137 12.25 -6.18 8.31
CA LEU A 137 11.45 -6.61 7.16
C LEU A 137 10.55 -7.80 7.50
#